data_AF-A0A535F8V8-F1
#
_entry.id   AF-A0A535F8V8-F1
#
_cell.length_a   1.000
_cell.length_b   1.000
_cell.length_c   1.000
_cell.angle_alpha   90.00
_cell.angle_beta   90.00
_cell.angle_gamma   90.00
#
_symmetry.space_group_name_H-M   'P 1'
#
loop_
_entity.id
_entity.type
_entity.pdbx_description
1 polymer ?
#
loop_
_entity_poly.entity_id
_entity_poly.type
_entity_poly.pdbx_seq_one_letter_code
_entity_poly.pdbx_strand_id
1 'polypeptide(L)'
;MAEERGQVRTMVTRRVDELSIAYQALAKKSRSYGRIAVIFKVCVVVLGAFVAFHDSTMVIFGSANAVIHLCASVLIAVLAALEAALQLERKAERLNIIATKCRNVKRLAESELVKIDATTSVESIKEAELKMLDDLDHHFQEIQDQTAALKVNAVQLLASPYSERKK
;
A
#
# COMPACT_ATOMS: atom_id res chain seq x y z
N MET A 1 -39.59 -1.10 -12.13
CA MET A 1 -39.09 -1.85 -10.96
C MET A 1 -37.96 -2.82 -11.30
N ALA A 2 -38.07 -3.68 -12.33
CA ALA A 2 -36.97 -4.56 -12.74
C ALA A 2 -35.72 -3.81 -13.25
N GLU A 3 -35.92 -2.68 -13.93
CA GLU A 3 -34.86 -1.86 -14.53
C GLU A 3 -34.00 -1.12 -13.48
N GLU A 4 -34.61 -0.53 -12.46
CA GLU A 4 -33.91 0.09 -11.33
C GLU A 4 -33.05 -0.90 -10.55
N ARG A 5 -33.53 -2.14 -10.39
CA ARG A 5 -32.80 -3.20 -9.70
C ARG A 5 -31.52 -3.60 -10.43
N GLY A 6 -31.58 -3.65 -11.76
CA GLY A 6 -30.40 -3.87 -12.60
C GLY A 6 -29.37 -2.74 -12.46
N GLN A 7 -29.82 -1.49 -12.28
CA GLN A 7 -28.93 -0.35 -12.06
C GLN A 7 -28.21 -0.41 -10.69
N VAL A 8 -28.90 -0.74 -9.60
CA VAL A 8 -28.27 -0.82 -8.27
C VAL A 8 -27.24 -1.96 -8.24
N ARG A 9 -27.60 -3.15 -8.75
CA ARG A 9 -26.68 -4.30 -8.78
C ARG A 9 -25.43 -4.04 -9.63
N THR A 10 -25.57 -3.33 -10.74
CA THR A 10 -24.42 -2.93 -11.57
C THR A 10 -23.52 -1.92 -10.86
N MET A 11 -24.08 -0.99 -10.07
CA MET A 11 -23.28 -0.08 -9.23
C MET A 11 -22.50 -0.83 -8.15
N VAL A 12 -23.15 -1.76 -7.43
CA VAL A 12 -22.50 -2.58 -6.40
C VAL A 12 -21.35 -3.40 -7.00
N THR A 13 -21.60 -4.08 -8.13
CA THR A 13 -20.58 -4.88 -8.82
C THR A 13 -19.39 -4.01 -9.26
N ARG A 14 -19.67 -2.83 -9.82
CA ARG A 14 -18.64 -1.87 -10.20
C ARG A 14 -17.80 -1.42 -9.00
N ARG A 15 -18.40 -1.14 -7.85
CA ARG A 15 -17.68 -0.78 -6.62
C ARG A 15 -16.79 -1.91 -6.11
N VAL A 16 -17.27 -3.14 -6.18
CA VAL A 16 -16.47 -4.33 -5.83
C VAL A 16 -15.25 -4.48 -6.75
N ASP A 17 -15.40 -4.22 -8.05
CA ASP A 17 -14.29 -4.21 -9.01
C ASP A 17 -13.30 -3.07 -8.75
N GLU A 18 -13.78 -1.87 -8.42
CA GLU A 18 -12.94 -0.74 -8.01
C GLU A 18 -12.11 -1.07 -6.76
N LEU A 19 -12.67 -1.78 -5.78
CA LEU A 19 -11.94 -2.29 -4.61
C LEU A 19 -10.84 -3.30 -5.00
N SER A 20 -11.13 -4.18 -5.95
CA SER A 20 -10.18 -5.17 -6.46
C SER A 20 -8.97 -4.50 -7.14
N ILE A 21 -9.24 -3.47 -7.94
CA ILE A 21 -8.22 -2.62 -8.55
C ILE A 21 -7.38 -1.92 -7.48
N ALA A 22 -8.04 -1.28 -6.51
CA ALA A 22 -7.36 -0.57 -5.42
C ALA A 22 -6.43 -1.52 -4.64
N TYR A 23 -6.91 -2.72 -4.32
CA TYR A 23 -6.12 -3.77 -3.69
C TYR A 23 -4.84 -4.09 -4.45
N GLN A 24 -4.95 -4.39 -5.76
CA GLN A 24 -3.78 -4.77 -6.57
C GLN A 24 -2.76 -3.63 -6.64
N ALA A 25 -3.24 -2.40 -6.81
CA ALA A 25 -2.41 -1.22 -6.92
C ALA A 25 -1.67 -0.92 -5.59
N LEU A 26 -2.37 -1.01 -4.45
CA LEU A 26 -1.79 -0.85 -3.11
C LEU A 26 -0.79 -1.95 -2.78
N ALA A 27 -1.10 -3.21 -3.09
CA ALA A 27 -0.20 -4.34 -2.88
C ALA A 27 1.08 -4.21 -3.73
N LYS A 28 0.96 -3.79 -5.00
CA LYS A 28 2.11 -3.53 -5.87
C LYS A 28 3.01 -2.44 -5.29
N LYS A 29 2.41 -1.34 -4.81
CA LYS A 29 3.16 -0.20 -4.23
C LYS A 29 3.82 -0.56 -2.90
N SER A 30 3.13 -1.32 -2.04
CA SER A 30 3.71 -1.90 -0.80
C SER A 30 4.96 -2.72 -1.11
N ARG A 31 4.89 -3.65 -2.07
CA ARG A 31 6.05 -4.46 -2.49
C ARG A 31 7.19 -3.62 -3.06
N SER A 32 6.87 -2.52 -3.74
CA SER A 32 7.88 -1.59 -4.27
C SER A 32 8.64 -0.91 -3.14
N TYR A 33 7.94 -0.40 -2.12
CA TYR A 33 8.59 0.21 -0.96
C TYR A 33 9.41 -0.79 -0.15
N GLY A 34 8.92 -2.02 0.02
CA GLY A 34 9.69 -3.10 0.65
C GLY A 34 11.00 -3.39 -0.10
N ARG A 35 10.97 -3.47 -1.44
CA ARG A 35 12.18 -3.66 -2.26
C ARG A 35 13.16 -2.50 -2.12
N ILE A 36 12.68 -1.26 -2.15
CA ILE A 36 13.53 -0.07 -1.99
C ILE A 36 14.19 -0.08 -0.60
N ALA A 37 13.44 -0.40 0.46
CA ALA A 37 13.99 -0.49 1.80
C ALA A 37 15.10 -1.54 1.92
N VAL A 38 14.93 -2.71 1.28
CA VAL A 38 15.98 -3.75 1.22
C VAL A 38 17.23 -3.22 0.49
N ILE A 39 17.07 -2.52 -0.64
CA ILE A 39 18.19 -1.91 -1.36
C ILE A 39 18.95 -0.93 -0.46
N PHE A 40 18.25 -0.04 0.24
CA PHE A 40 18.89 0.88 1.19
C PHE A 40 19.64 0.15 2.30
N LYS A 41 19.06 -0.90 2.88
CA LYS A 41 19.75 -1.73 3.88
C LYS A 41 21.03 -2.35 3.34
N VAL A 42 21.00 -2.90 2.11
CA VAL A 42 22.19 -3.47 1.46
C VAL A 42 23.25 -2.39 1.21
N CYS A 43 22.87 -1.22 0.69
CA CYS A 43 23.79 -0.10 0.49
C CYS A 43 24.44 0.33 1.80
N VAL A 44 23.67 0.40 2.89
CA VAL A 44 24.18 0.74 4.23
C VAL A 44 25.20 -0.30 4.72
N VAL A 45 24.92 -1.60 4.55
CA VAL A 45 25.86 -2.67 4.92
C VAL A 45 27.15 -2.58 4.11
N VAL A 46 27.07 -2.35 2.80
CA VAL A 46 28.23 -2.20 1.92
C VAL A 46 29.07 -0.97 2.29
N LEU A 47 28.43 0.17 2.56
CA LEU A 47 29.11 1.39 3.00
C LEU A 47 29.77 1.20 4.38
N GLY A 48 29.08 0.55 5.32
CA GLY A 48 29.64 0.22 6.63
C GLY A 48 30.87 -0.69 6.52
N ALA A 49 30.81 -1.71 5.66
CA ALA A 49 31.94 -2.59 5.40
C ALA A 49 33.13 -1.86 4.75
N PHE A 50 32.86 -0.96 3.79
CA PHE A 50 33.90 -0.16 3.14
C PHE A 50 34.60 0.79 4.13
N VAL A 51 33.84 1.39 5.05
CA VAL A 51 34.39 2.29 6.07
C VAL A 51 35.20 1.52 7.10
N ALA A 52 34.72 0.36 7.56
CA ALA A 52 35.51 -0.51 8.44
C ALA A 52 36.83 -0.96 7.80
N PHE A 53 36.81 -1.25 6.49
CA PHE A 53 38.02 -1.56 5.73
C PHE A 53 38.96 -0.35 5.65
N HIS A 54 38.46 0.83 5.26
CA HIS A 54 39.25 2.06 5.18
C HIS A 54 39.87 2.46 6.53
N ASP A 55 39.10 2.38 7.62
CA ASP A 55 39.59 2.69 8.97
C ASP A 55 40.70 1.73 9.38
N SER A 56 40.57 0.43 9.06
CA SER A 56 41.61 -0.56 9.30
C SER A 56 42.92 -0.20 8.57
N THR A 57 42.84 0.32 7.35
CA THR A 57 44.01 0.78 6.59
C THR A 57 44.57 2.10 7.11
N MET A 58 43.72 3.06 7.52
CA MET A 58 44.16 4.37 8.03
C MET A 58 44.79 4.30 9.43
N VAL A 59 44.34 3.36 10.27
CA VAL A 59 44.99 3.06 11.56
C VAL A 59 46.44 2.63 11.37
N ILE A 60 46.75 2.00 10.22
CA ILE A 60 48.11 1.57 9.86
C ILE A 60 48.95 2.72 9.28
N PHE A 61 48.33 3.70 8.60
CA PHE A 61 49.05 4.76 7.83
C PHE A 61 48.95 6.20 8.37
N GLY A 62 48.22 6.44 9.47
CA GLY A 62 48.39 7.61 10.33
C GLY A 62 47.59 8.87 9.95
N SER A 63 46.48 9.11 10.66
CA SER A 63 46.03 10.43 11.15
C SER A 63 44.73 10.29 11.97
N ALA A 64 44.85 10.15 13.29
CA ALA A 64 43.73 9.81 14.17
C ALA A 64 42.53 10.79 14.11
N ASN A 65 42.78 12.09 13.88
CA ASN A 65 41.71 13.10 13.86
C ASN A 65 40.85 13.05 12.58
N ALA A 66 41.43 12.70 11.43
CA ALA A 66 40.68 12.57 10.18
C ALA A 66 39.75 11.34 10.23
N VAL A 67 40.22 10.26 10.86
CA VAL A 67 39.45 9.02 11.07
C VAL A 67 38.20 9.30 11.90
N ILE A 68 38.32 9.99 13.04
CA ILE A 68 37.16 10.27 13.92
C ILE A 68 36.07 11.07 13.20
N HIS A 69 36.44 12.11 12.44
CA HIS A 69 35.47 12.90 11.67
C HIS A 69 34.83 12.09 10.53
N LEU A 70 35.60 11.23 9.86
CA LEU A 70 35.10 10.33 8.83
C LEU A 70 34.09 9.34 9.43
N CYS A 71 34.46 8.64 10.51
CA CYS A 71 33.58 7.69 11.20
C CYS A 71 32.29 8.37 11.65
N ALA A 72 32.36 9.58 12.22
CA ALA A 72 31.18 10.31 12.67
C ALA A 72 30.25 10.68 11.48
N SER A 73 30.81 11.16 10.37
CA SER A 73 30.03 11.50 9.18
C SER A 73 29.35 10.28 8.54
N VAL A 74 30.05 9.14 8.49
CA VAL A 74 29.52 7.87 8.01
C VAL A 74 28.42 7.38 8.92
N LEU A 75 28.62 7.42 10.25
CA LEU A 75 27.63 7.00 11.22
C LEU A 75 26.32 7.78 11.05
N ILE A 76 26.41 9.10 10.89
CA ILE A 76 25.24 9.96 10.64
C ILE A 76 24.54 9.56 9.33
N ALA A 77 25.30 9.36 8.25
CA ALA A 77 24.74 8.94 6.96
C ALA A 77 24.05 7.56 7.03
N VAL A 78 24.66 6.61 7.72
CA VAL A 78 24.12 5.27 7.96
C VAL A 78 22.84 5.34 8.78
N LEU A 79 22.83 6.10 9.87
CA LEU A 79 21.64 6.28 10.71
C LEU A 79 20.49 6.93 9.93
N ALA A 80 20.77 7.97 9.16
CA ALA A 80 19.78 8.63 8.31
C ALA A 80 19.22 7.69 7.22
N ALA A 81 20.09 6.90 6.58
CA ALA A 81 19.68 5.92 5.58
C ALA A 81 18.86 4.77 6.19
N LEU A 82 19.23 4.31 7.39
CA LEU A 82 18.48 3.30 8.14
C LEU A 82 17.10 3.83 8.55
N GLU A 83 17.02 5.06 9.05
CA GLU A 83 15.76 5.70 9.39
C GLU A 83 14.86 5.82 8.16
N ALA A 84 15.39 6.26 7.02
CA ALA A 84 14.66 6.31 5.75
C ALA A 84 14.15 4.93 5.32
N ALA A 85 14.98 3.89 5.43
CA ALA A 85 14.58 2.51 5.13
C ALA A 85 13.45 2.03 6.05
N LEU A 86 13.54 2.29 7.36
CA LEU A 86 12.51 1.93 8.34
C LEU A 86 11.19 2.66 8.09
N GLN A 87 11.25 3.95 7.72
CA GLN A 87 10.06 4.71 7.35
C GLN A 87 9.39 4.11 6.10
N LEU A 88 10.17 3.66 5.11
CA LEU A 88 9.65 2.97 3.93
C LEU A 88 9.04 1.61 4.26
N GLU A 89 9.64 0.82 5.15
CA GLU A 89 9.05 -0.44 5.63
C GLU A 89 7.73 -0.22 6.35
N ARG A 90 7.66 0.74 7.28
CA ARG A 90 6.41 1.10 7.96
C ARG A 90 5.33 1.54 6.97
N LYS A 91 5.68 2.31 5.94
CA LYS A 91 4.75 2.68 4.86
C LYS A 91 4.30 1.46 4.06
N ALA A 92 5.22 0.55 3.72
CA ALA A 92 4.91 -0.68 3.00
C ALA A 92 3.94 -1.57 3.79
N GLU A 93 4.19 -1.75 5.08
CA GLU A 93 3.35 -2.52 5.99
C GLU A 93 1.95 -1.91 6.12
N ARG A 94 1.85 -0.60 6.38
CA ARG A 94 0.55 0.10 6.44
C ARG A 94 -0.24 -0.03 5.13
N LEU A 95 0.42 0.11 3.98
CA LEU A 95 -0.22 -0.12 2.68
C LEU A 95 -0.70 -1.57 2.50
N ASN A 96 0.04 -2.55 3.01
CA ASN A 96 -0.35 -3.95 2.96
C ASN A 96 -1.55 -4.25 3.86
N ILE A 97 -1.64 -3.59 5.02
CA ILE A 97 -2.81 -3.67 5.92
C ILE A 97 -4.05 -3.11 5.20
N ILE A 98 -3.94 -1.93 4.58
CA ILE A 98 -5.04 -1.33 3.81
C ILE A 98 -5.44 -2.24 2.65
N ALA A 99 -4.47 -2.79 1.92
CA ALA A 99 -4.75 -3.74 0.83
C ALA A 99 -5.52 -4.97 1.35
N THR A 100 -5.07 -5.56 2.46
CA THR A 100 -5.76 -6.69 3.10
C THR A 100 -7.19 -6.31 3.50
N LYS A 101 -7.40 -5.09 4.02
CA LYS A 101 -8.73 -4.57 4.34
C LYS A 101 -9.62 -4.49 3.09
N CYS A 102 -9.12 -3.95 1.97
CA CYS A 102 -9.86 -3.95 0.69
C CYS A 102 -10.25 -5.36 0.27
N ARG A 103 -9.34 -6.33 0.37
CA ARG A 103 -9.61 -7.74 0.02
C ARG A 103 -10.69 -8.34 0.92
N ASN A 104 -10.68 -8.02 2.21
CA ASN A 104 -11.68 -8.52 3.15
C ASN A 104 -13.06 -7.90 2.89
N VAL A 105 -13.13 -6.58 2.69
CA VAL A 105 -14.38 -5.88 2.33
C VAL A 105 -14.97 -6.45 1.05
N LYS A 106 -14.13 -6.67 0.02
CA LYS A 106 -14.55 -7.37 -1.20
C LYS A 106 -15.16 -8.75 -0.90
N ARG A 107 -14.49 -9.57 -0.09
CA ARG A 107 -14.98 -10.92 0.23
C ARG A 107 -16.30 -10.89 1.00
N LEU A 108 -16.45 -9.94 1.92
CA LEU A 108 -17.70 -9.72 2.65
C LEU A 108 -18.81 -9.30 1.70
N ALA A 109 -18.54 -8.35 0.81
CA ALA A 109 -19.45 -7.89 -0.21
C ALA A 109 -19.92 -9.02 -1.14
N GLU A 110 -18.98 -9.82 -1.67
CA GLU A 110 -19.32 -11.00 -2.49
C GLU A 110 -20.17 -12.01 -1.71
N SER A 111 -19.85 -12.25 -0.43
CA SER A 111 -20.65 -13.14 0.42
C SER A 111 -22.05 -12.58 0.70
N GLU A 112 -22.20 -11.27 0.81
CA GLU A 112 -23.47 -10.61 1.07
C GLU A 112 -24.36 -10.62 -0.18
N LEU A 113 -23.79 -10.38 -1.36
CA LEU A 113 -24.47 -10.55 -2.65
C LEU A 113 -25.09 -11.94 -2.81
N VAL A 114 -24.36 -13.00 -2.44
CA VAL A 114 -24.88 -14.38 -2.50
C VAL A 114 -26.07 -14.58 -1.55
N LYS A 115 -26.06 -13.93 -0.37
CA LYS A 115 -27.19 -13.99 0.58
C LYS A 115 -28.39 -13.20 0.08
N ILE A 116 -28.15 -12.05 -0.53
CA ILE A 116 -29.19 -11.21 -1.15
C ILE A 116 -29.83 -11.96 -2.31
N ASP A 117 -29.05 -12.61 -3.18
CA ASP A 117 -29.54 -13.42 -4.31
C ASP A 117 -30.40 -14.62 -3.85
N ALA A 118 -30.17 -15.15 -2.65
CA ALA A 118 -30.97 -16.21 -2.05
C ALA A 118 -32.31 -15.72 -1.45
N THR A 119 -32.51 -14.41 -1.35
CA THR A 119 -33.72 -13.81 -0.77
C THR A 119 -34.85 -13.77 -1.80
N THR A 120 -36.08 -14.08 -1.40
CA THR A 120 -37.22 -14.19 -2.34
C THR A 120 -38.01 -12.88 -2.50
N SER A 121 -37.93 -11.97 -1.53
CA SER A 121 -38.67 -10.70 -1.56
C SER A 121 -37.95 -9.63 -2.39
N VAL A 122 -38.71 -8.98 -3.26
CA VAL A 122 -38.13 -8.03 -4.23
C VAL A 122 -37.66 -6.74 -3.57
N GLU A 123 -38.46 -6.23 -2.63
CA GLU A 123 -38.20 -5.00 -1.89
C GLU A 123 -37.05 -5.16 -0.90
N SER A 124 -36.98 -6.28 -0.18
CA SER A 124 -35.89 -6.52 0.79
C SER A 124 -34.51 -6.64 0.14
N ILE A 125 -34.46 -7.13 -1.10
CA ILE A 125 -33.22 -7.17 -1.88
C ILE A 125 -32.78 -5.76 -2.27
N LYS A 126 -33.70 -4.91 -2.73
CA LYS A 126 -33.34 -3.53 -3.14
C LYS A 126 -32.81 -2.73 -1.95
N GLU A 127 -33.44 -2.86 -0.80
CA GLU A 127 -32.99 -2.23 0.44
C GLU A 127 -31.63 -2.78 0.90
N ALA A 128 -31.41 -4.10 0.80
CA ALA A 128 -30.13 -4.71 1.12
C ALA A 128 -29.00 -4.29 0.16
N GLU A 129 -29.27 -4.20 -1.15
CA GLU A 129 -28.30 -3.74 -2.15
C GLU A 129 -27.94 -2.26 -1.97
N LEU A 130 -28.91 -1.41 -1.61
CA LEU A 130 -28.67 0.01 -1.30
C LEU A 130 -27.81 0.17 -0.04
N LYS A 131 -28.15 -0.56 1.03
CA LYS A 131 -27.36 -0.56 2.26
C LYS A 131 -25.92 -1.03 2.01
N MET A 132 -25.78 -2.09 1.21
CA MET A 132 -24.48 -2.60 0.82
C MET A 132 -23.68 -1.59 -0.02
N LEU A 133 -24.34 -0.81 -0.87
CA LEU A 133 -23.71 0.27 -1.62
C LEU A 133 -23.20 1.39 -0.69
N ASP A 134 -24.01 1.80 0.29
CA ASP A 134 -23.60 2.80 1.29
C ASP A 134 -22.41 2.30 2.13
N ASP A 135 -22.44 1.04 2.56
CA ASP A 135 -21.34 0.41 3.31
C ASP A 135 -20.05 0.34 2.46
N LEU A 136 -20.17 0.03 1.16
CA LEU A 136 -19.05 0.03 0.23
C LEU A 136 -18.48 1.44 0.01
N ASP A 137 -19.32 2.45 -0.17
CA ASP A 137 -18.90 3.84 -0.34
C ASP A 137 -18.22 4.36 0.94
N HIS A 138 -18.76 4.03 2.12
CA HIS A 138 -18.13 4.35 3.41
C HIS A 138 -16.74 3.73 3.53
N HIS A 139 -16.60 2.43 3.23
CA HIS A 139 -15.30 1.76 3.25
C HIS A 139 -14.34 2.34 2.21
N PHE A 140 -14.83 2.73 1.04
CA PHE A 140 -14.02 3.34 0.00
C PHE A 140 -13.46 4.70 0.45
N GLN A 141 -14.29 5.52 1.08
CA GLN A 141 -13.87 6.79 1.66
C GLN A 141 -12.82 6.58 2.76
N GLU A 142 -13.03 5.60 3.65
CA GLU A 142 -12.06 5.27 4.70
C GLU A 142 -10.70 4.82 4.11
N ILE A 143 -10.73 4.01 3.04
CA ILE A 143 -9.52 3.59 2.33
C ILE A 143 -8.82 4.79 1.67
N GLN A 144 -9.58 5.72 1.09
CA GLN A 144 -9.03 6.95 0.51
C GLN A 144 -8.36 7.82 1.57
N ASP A 145 -8.99 8.02 2.72
CA ASP A 145 -8.44 8.81 3.82
C ASP A 145 -7.16 8.16 4.38
N GLN A 146 -7.17 6.85 4.58
CA GLN A 146 -6.00 6.10 5.05
C GLN A 146 -4.84 6.11 4.06
N THR A 147 -5.11 6.06 2.76
CA THR A 147 -4.08 6.13 1.72
C THR A 147 -3.56 7.56 1.53
N ALA A 148 -4.42 8.58 1.63
CA ALA A 148 -4.04 9.98 1.65
C ALA A 148 -3.13 10.31 2.85
N ALA A 149 -3.43 9.77 4.03
CA ALA A 149 -2.58 9.90 5.22
C ALA A 149 -1.15 9.33 5.01
N LEU A 150 -1.00 8.34 4.12
CA LEU A 150 0.30 7.77 3.73
C LEU A 150 1.01 8.57 2.62
N LYS A 151 0.44 9.72 2.21
CA LYS A 151 0.89 10.53 1.06
C LYS A 151 0.89 9.71 -0.24
N VAL A 152 0.00 8.74 -0.34
CA VAL A 152 -0.18 7.90 -1.52
C VAL A 152 -1.43 8.37 -2.24
N ASN A 153 -1.26 8.89 -3.46
CA ASN A 153 -2.37 9.43 -4.23
C ASN A 153 -3.31 8.30 -4.70
N ALA A 154 -4.42 8.10 -3.98
CA ALA A 154 -5.41 7.06 -4.23
C ALA A 154 -6.05 7.19 -5.62
N VAL A 155 -6.27 8.43 -6.07
CA VAL A 155 -6.85 8.74 -7.39
C VAL A 155 -5.96 8.22 -8.52
N GLN A 156 -4.64 8.33 -8.37
CA GLN A 156 -3.68 7.85 -9.36
C GLN A 156 -3.58 6.31 -9.39
N LEU A 157 -3.83 5.65 -8.25
CA LEU A 157 -3.88 4.18 -8.15
C LEU A 157 -5.15 3.60 -8.79
N LEU A 158 -6.29 4.27 -8.64
CA LEU A 158 -7.58 3.88 -9.19
C LEU A 158 -7.70 4.18 -10.69
N ALA A 159 -7.00 5.19 -11.21
CA ALA A 159 -6.95 5.50 -12.64
C ALA A 159 -6.04 4.55 -13.45
N SER A 160 -5.16 3.79 -12.78
CA SER A 160 -4.10 3.01 -13.42
C SER A 160 -4.49 1.75 -14.22
N PRO A 161 -5.60 1.02 -13.97
CA PRO A 161 -5.87 -0.22 -14.73
C PRO A 161 -6.53 0.03 -16.09
N TYR A 162 -7.07 1.23 -16.35
CA TYR A 162 -7.71 1.53 -17.64
C TYR A 162 -6.72 1.97 -18.73
N SER A 163 -5.50 2.39 -18.37
CA SER A 163 -4.47 2.76 -19.34
C SER A 163 -3.61 1.59 -19.82
N GLU A 164 -3.61 0.43 -19.14
CA GLU A 164 -2.80 -0.74 -19.54
C GLU A 164 -3.55 -1.79 -20.38
N ARG A 165 -4.88 -1.69 -20.56
CA ARG A 165 -5.65 -2.58 -21.47
C ARG A 165 -5.69 -2.12 -22.94
N LYS A 166 -4.91 -1.11 -23.33
CA LYS A 166 -4.81 -0.59 -24.71
C LYS A 166 -3.40 -0.75 -25.31
N LYS A 167 -2.68 -1.82 -24.98
CA LYS A 167 -1.47 -2.21 -25.71
C LYS A 167 -1.51 -3.69 -26.04
#